data_AF-A0A7T5RW63-F1
#
_entry.id   AF-A0A7T5RW63-F1
#
_cell.length_a   1.000
_cell.length_b   1.000
_cell.length_c   1.000
_cell.angle_alpha   90.00
_cell.angle_beta   90.00
_cell.angle_gamma   90.00
#
_symmetry.space_group_name_H-M   'P 1'
#
loop_
_entity.id
_entity.type
_entity.pdbx_description
1 polymer ?
#
loop_
_entity_poly.entity_id
_entity_poly.type
_entity_poly.pdbx_seq_one_letter_code
_entity_poly.pdbx_strand_id
1 'polypeptide(L)'
;MLKELDYIKRIVECYQFVNRVENHALTPHAQMCIAKEMTDELRETTKEILSNPKMFLKPPTEDDIDRMYAKIEEQYFTNLNKAARYLSWVYNYSLVMMCGIFDAFLEDSMEVALRHSSPTEPLLSLVTNYLKVFSKKDLKSRLQDYEHVLGISQKEFFDFSLFTQDIQDKYKVFNQEKLREIYAKRIAAAHSDQVVISKEELVMVSDVLQKIMINLSQKIGNKSGIPTQLKELAS
;
A
#
# COMPACT_ATOMS: atom_id res chain seq x y z
N MET A 1 -2.71 11.84 21.71
CA MET A 1 -2.77 10.37 21.82
C MET A 1 -2.32 9.78 20.50
N LEU A 2 -1.48 8.75 20.53
CA LEU A 2 -1.12 7.97 19.34
C LEU A 2 -2.25 7.00 18.97
N LYS A 3 -2.56 6.93 17.67
CA LYS A 3 -3.65 6.13 17.12
C LYS A 3 -3.18 4.85 16.42
N GLU A 4 -2.17 4.16 16.95
CA GLU A 4 -1.55 3.02 16.26
C GLU A 4 -2.52 1.91 15.84
N LEU A 5 -3.61 1.69 16.59
CA LEU A 5 -4.57 0.63 16.27
C LEU A 5 -5.35 0.95 14.99
N ASP A 6 -5.60 2.23 14.69
CA ASP A 6 -6.26 2.65 13.45
C ASP A 6 -5.37 2.34 12.24
N TYR A 7 -4.06 2.54 12.34
CA TYR A 7 -3.09 2.21 11.29
C TYR A 7 -2.90 0.70 11.12
N ILE A 8 -2.78 -0.02 12.24
CA ILE A 8 -2.69 -1.49 12.25
C ILE A 8 -3.92 -2.10 11.59
N LYS A 9 -5.12 -1.62 11.94
CA LYS A 9 -6.38 -2.05 11.32
C LYS A 9 -6.35 -1.86 9.81
N ARG A 10 -5.90 -0.70 9.31
CA ARG A 10 -5.78 -0.43 7.87
C ARG A 10 -4.79 -1.37 7.17
N ILE A 11 -3.66 -1.69 7.80
CA ILE A 11 -2.72 -2.69 7.26
C ILE A 11 -3.37 -4.07 7.16
N VAL A 12 -4.11 -4.48 8.20
CA VAL A 12 -4.85 -5.75 8.21
C VAL A 12 -5.93 -5.78 7.14
N GLU A 13 -6.67 -4.68 6.95
CA GLU A 13 -7.69 -4.53 5.91
C GLU A 13 -7.10 -4.70 4.50
N CYS A 14 -5.90 -4.17 4.24
CA CYS A 14 -5.19 -4.39 2.96
C CYS A 14 -4.96 -5.88 2.72
N TYR A 15 -4.48 -6.61 3.72
CA TYR A 15 -4.25 -8.05 3.60
C TYR A 15 -5.55 -8.85 3.46
N GLN A 16 -6.58 -8.50 4.22
CA GLN A 16 -7.89 -9.15 4.12
C GLN A 16 -8.54 -8.93 2.74
N PHE A 17 -8.34 -7.76 2.15
CA PHE A 17 -8.78 -7.48 0.79
C PHE A 17 -8.15 -8.46 -0.21
N VAL A 18 -6.83 -8.65 -0.14
CA VAL A 18 -6.11 -9.63 -0.97
C VAL A 18 -6.71 -11.03 -0.84
N ASN A 19 -6.89 -11.50 0.40
CA ASN A 19 -7.46 -12.83 0.64
C ASN A 19 -8.88 -12.97 0.08
N ARG A 20 -9.72 -11.93 0.17
CA ARG A 20 -11.06 -11.96 -0.44
C ARG A 20 -10.99 -12.05 -1.96
N VAL A 21 -10.11 -11.26 -2.57
CA VAL A 21 -9.96 -11.25 -4.03
C VAL A 21 -9.47 -12.61 -4.53
N GLU A 22 -8.43 -13.15 -3.91
CA GLU A 22 -7.81 -14.43 -4.29
C GLU A 22 -8.79 -15.60 -4.15
N ASN A 23 -9.51 -15.67 -3.03
CA ASN A 23 -10.38 -16.82 -2.75
C ASN A 23 -11.75 -16.71 -3.43
N HIS A 24 -12.22 -15.51 -3.79
CA HIS A 24 -13.62 -15.31 -4.20
C HIS A 24 -13.80 -14.54 -5.51
N ALA A 25 -12.89 -13.64 -5.89
CA ALA A 25 -13.13 -12.70 -6.99
C ALA A 25 -12.34 -13.00 -8.28
N LEU A 26 -11.26 -13.79 -8.22
CA LEU A 26 -10.42 -14.11 -9.39
C LEU A 26 -10.35 -15.61 -9.69
N THR A 27 -11.49 -16.29 -9.58
CA THR A 27 -11.64 -17.65 -10.12
C THR A 27 -11.50 -17.64 -11.66
N PRO A 28 -11.15 -18.77 -12.31
CA PRO A 28 -11.12 -18.83 -13.77
C PRO A 28 -12.43 -18.36 -14.42
N HIS A 29 -13.57 -18.69 -13.81
CA HIS A 29 -14.87 -18.21 -14.25
C HIS A 29 -14.99 -16.68 -14.15
N ALA A 30 -14.60 -16.09 -13.01
CA ALA A 30 -14.62 -14.64 -12.85
C ALA A 30 -13.69 -13.93 -13.84
N GLN A 31 -12.51 -14.48 -14.11
CA GLN A 31 -11.58 -13.96 -15.14
C GLN A 31 -12.21 -13.99 -16.53
N MET A 32 -12.92 -15.06 -16.89
CA MET A 32 -13.66 -15.15 -18.15
C MET A 32 -14.78 -14.11 -18.23
N CYS A 33 -15.52 -13.89 -17.13
CA CYS A 33 -16.56 -12.88 -17.07
C CYS A 33 -15.99 -11.46 -17.22
N ILE A 34 -14.87 -11.14 -16.54
CA ILE A 34 -14.18 -9.86 -16.68
C ILE A 34 -13.70 -9.67 -18.12
N ALA A 35 -13.04 -10.68 -18.70
CA ALA A 35 -12.55 -10.61 -20.07
C ALA A 35 -13.70 -10.39 -21.07
N LYS A 36 -14.84 -11.05 -20.84
CA LYS A 36 -16.05 -10.88 -21.65
C LYS A 36 -16.59 -9.47 -21.54
N GLU A 37 -16.77 -8.95 -20.31
CA GLU A 37 -17.27 -7.59 -20.09
C GLU A 37 -16.39 -6.54 -20.78
N MET A 38 -15.06 -6.66 -20.66
CA MET A 38 -14.10 -5.78 -21.34
C MET A 38 -14.21 -5.85 -22.87
N THR A 39 -14.51 -7.04 -23.43
CA THR A 39 -14.69 -7.23 -24.87
C THR A 39 -16.05 -6.71 -25.34
N ASP A 40 -17.10 -6.92 -24.55
CA ASP A 40 -18.46 -6.43 -24.83
C ASP A 40 -18.51 -4.89 -24.78
N GLU A 41 -17.83 -4.25 -23.83
CA GLU A 41 -17.68 -2.79 -23.77
C GLU A 41 -16.96 -2.23 -25.01
N LEU A 42 -15.89 -2.90 -25.46
CA LEU A 42 -15.17 -2.53 -26.68
C LEU A 42 -16.07 -2.69 -27.93
N ARG A 43 -16.90 -3.73 -27.95
CA ARG A 43 -17.87 -4.00 -29.02
C ARG A 43 -18.92 -2.89 -29.11
N GLU A 44 -19.52 -2.51 -27.97
CA GLU A 44 -20.51 -1.43 -27.93
C GLU A 44 -19.88 -0.07 -28.28
N THR A 45 -18.71 0.26 -27.74
CA THR A 45 -17.96 1.47 -28.12
C THR A 45 -17.69 1.52 -29.62
N THR A 46 -17.31 0.38 -30.21
CA THR A 46 -17.06 0.28 -31.65
C THR A 46 -18.33 0.50 -32.46
N LYS A 47 -19.45 -0.08 -32.02
CA LYS A 47 -20.77 0.10 -32.64
C LYS A 47 -21.21 1.56 -32.61
N GLU A 48 -21.00 2.27 -31.50
CA GLU A 48 -21.26 3.70 -31.38
C GLU A 48 -20.43 4.52 -32.37
N ILE A 49 -19.13 4.21 -32.49
CA ILE A 49 -18.22 4.87 -33.44
C ILE A 49 -18.71 4.64 -34.88
N LEU A 50 -18.99 3.39 -35.25
CA LEU A 50 -19.45 3.01 -36.59
C LEU A 50 -20.80 3.64 -36.96
N SER A 51 -21.67 3.86 -35.96
CA SER A 51 -22.99 4.48 -36.16
C SER A 51 -22.93 6.01 -36.28
N ASN A 52 -21.76 6.63 -36.06
CA ASN A 52 -21.59 8.07 -36.11
C ASN A 52 -21.02 8.53 -37.48
N PRO A 53 -21.85 9.05 -38.40
CA PRO A 53 -21.42 9.41 -39.74
C PRO A 53 -20.41 10.57 -39.77
N LYS A 54 -20.26 11.34 -38.68
CA LYS A 54 -19.27 12.42 -38.57
C LYS A 54 -17.85 11.92 -38.31
N MET A 55 -17.70 10.65 -37.91
CA MET A 55 -16.38 10.06 -37.61
C MET A 55 -15.62 9.65 -38.87
N PHE A 56 -16.30 9.57 -40.02
CA PHE A 56 -15.70 9.04 -41.25
C PHE A 56 -15.87 9.98 -42.44
N LEU A 57 -14.80 10.16 -43.21
CA LEU A 57 -14.84 10.88 -44.50
C LEU A 57 -15.61 10.10 -45.57
N LYS A 58 -15.69 8.76 -45.43
CA LYS A 58 -16.49 7.84 -46.23
C LYS A 58 -17.05 6.76 -45.32
N PRO A 59 -18.32 6.34 -45.46
CA PRO A 59 -18.87 5.27 -44.63
C PRO A 59 -18.02 3.99 -44.72
N PRO A 60 -17.79 3.29 -43.59
CA PRO A 60 -17.11 2.00 -43.59
C PRO A 60 -17.92 0.97 -44.39
N THR A 61 -17.22 0.10 -45.13
CA THR A 61 -17.86 -1.00 -45.87
C THR A 61 -18.21 -2.17 -44.94
N GLU A 62 -19.06 -3.09 -45.40
CA GLU A 62 -19.39 -4.31 -44.66
C GLU A 62 -18.13 -5.13 -44.32
N ASP A 63 -17.21 -5.27 -45.28
CA ASP A 63 -15.90 -5.91 -45.07
C ASP A 63 -15.04 -5.20 -44.00
N ASP A 64 -15.10 -3.86 -43.90
CA ASP A 64 -14.39 -3.11 -42.87
C ASP A 64 -14.95 -3.40 -41.48
N ILE A 65 -16.27 -3.46 -41.38
CA ILE A 65 -17.01 -3.74 -40.14
C ILE A 65 -16.70 -5.16 -39.67
N ASP A 66 -16.76 -6.15 -40.57
CA ASP A 66 -16.47 -7.55 -40.26
C ASP A 66 -15.02 -7.74 -39.79
N ARG A 67 -14.06 -7.10 -40.46
CA ARG A 67 -12.65 -7.11 -40.02
C ARG A 67 -12.46 -6.47 -38.64
N MET A 68 -13.19 -5.41 -38.33
CA MET A 68 -13.13 -4.77 -37.02
C MET A 68 -13.68 -5.67 -35.92
N TYR A 69 -14.84 -6.29 -36.13
CA TYR A 69 -15.40 -7.22 -35.15
C TYR A 69 -14.54 -8.48 -34.97
N ALA A 70 -13.94 -9.02 -36.03
CA ALA A 70 -12.98 -10.11 -35.91
C ALA A 70 -11.79 -9.75 -35.00
N LYS A 71 -11.25 -8.53 -35.12
CA LYS A 71 -10.20 -8.03 -34.22
C LYS A 71 -10.65 -7.85 -32.77
N ILE A 72 -11.91 -7.47 -32.56
CA ILE A 72 -12.48 -7.37 -31.20
C ILE A 72 -12.59 -8.76 -30.56
N GLU A 73 -12.95 -9.80 -31.33
CA GLU A 73 -12.95 -11.17 -30.83
C GLU A 73 -11.54 -11.68 -30.50
N GLU A 74 -10.54 -11.35 -31.32
CA GLU A 74 -9.13 -11.63 -31.00
C GLU A 74 -8.69 -10.94 -29.69
N GLN A 75 -9.29 -9.78 -29.37
CA GLN A 75 -9.01 -9.04 -28.15
C GLN A 75 -9.49 -9.76 -26.88
N TYR A 76 -10.45 -10.69 -26.98
CA TYR A 76 -10.92 -11.49 -25.83
C TYR A 76 -9.78 -12.24 -25.14
N PHE A 77 -8.92 -12.92 -25.88
CA PHE A 77 -7.79 -13.66 -25.29
C PHE A 77 -6.77 -12.72 -24.65
N THR A 78 -6.58 -11.53 -25.24
CA THR A 78 -5.74 -10.49 -24.63
C THR A 78 -6.35 -9.99 -23.32
N ASN A 79 -7.66 -9.76 -23.29
CA ASN A 79 -8.38 -9.36 -22.08
C ASN A 79 -8.40 -10.46 -21.02
N LEU A 80 -8.46 -11.74 -21.42
CA LEU A 80 -8.34 -12.88 -20.51
C LEU A 80 -6.95 -12.94 -19.86
N ASN A 81 -5.89 -12.71 -20.64
CA ASN A 81 -4.53 -12.60 -20.11
C ASN A 81 -4.37 -11.41 -19.16
N LYS A 82 -5.01 -10.27 -19.44
CA LYS A 82 -5.08 -9.13 -18.50
C LYS A 82 -5.83 -9.52 -17.23
N ALA A 83 -6.98 -10.19 -17.38
CA ALA A 83 -7.81 -10.60 -16.26
C ALA A 83 -7.06 -11.56 -15.31
N ALA A 84 -6.27 -12.48 -15.87
CA ALA A 84 -5.42 -13.39 -15.11
C ALA A 84 -4.30 -12.66 -14.31
N ARG A 85 -3.91 -11.45 -14.71
CA ARG A 85 -2.88 -10.65 -14.03
C ARG A 85 -3.42 -9.73 -12.94
N TYR A 86 -4.74 -9.61 -12.76
CA TYR A 86 -5.32 -8.77 -11.70
C TYR A 86 -4.84 -9.16 -10.31
N LEU A 87 -4.57 -10.45 -10.07
CA LEU A 87 -4.08 -10.90 -8.77
C LEU A 87 -2.69 -10.31 -8.46
N SER A 88 -1.80 -10.29 -9.45
CA SER A 88 -0.49 -9.64 -9.37
C SER A 88 -0.63 -8.15 -9.04
N TRP A 89 -1.55 -7.47 -9.73
CA TRP A 89 -1.85 -6.06 -9.47
C TRP A 89 -2.36 -5.85 -8.04
N VAL A 90 -3.23 -6.73 -7.54
CA VAL A 90 -3.76 -6.66 -6.17
C VAL A 90 -2.67 -6.85 -5.13
N TYR A 91 -1.71 -7.75 -5.34
CA TYR A 91 -0.56 -7.90 -4.44
C TYR A 91 0.34 -6.66 -4.45
N ASN A 92 0.70 -6.16 -5.65
CA ASN A 92 1.53 -4.97 -5.81
C ASN A 92 0.87 -3.73 -5.17
N TYR A 93 -0.42 -3.52 -5.44
CA TYR A 93 -1.17 -2.42 -4.88
C TYR A 93 -1.26 -2.51 -3.35
N SER A 94 -1.46 -3.71 -2.81
CA SER A 94 -1.52 -3.91 -1.36
C SER A 94 -0.20 -3.59 -0.67
N LEU A 95 0.94 -3.92 -1.29
CA LEU A 95 2.26 -3.48 -0.79
C LEU A 95 2.37 -1.96 -0.79
N VAL A 96 1.97 -1.29 -1.88
CA VAL A 96 1.98 0.18 -1.98
C VAL A 96 1.14 0.81 -0.86
N MET A 97 -0.06 0.28 -0.63
CA MET A 97 -0.96 0.76 0.41
C MET A 97 -0.39 0.55 1.82
N MET A 98 0.13 -0.64 2.13
CA MET A 98 0.71 -0.93 3.45
C MET A 98 1.91 -0.01 3.76
N CYS A 99 2.80 0.20 2.78
CA CYS A 99 3.90 1.15 2.95
C CYS A 99 3.40 2.60 3.10
N GLY A 100 2.36 3.00 2.37
CA GLY A 100 1.76 4.33 2.50
C GLY A 100 1.11 4.55 3.88
N ILE A 101 0.45 3.52 4.42
CA ILE A 101 -0.12 3.55 5.78
C ILE A 101 1.01 3.66 6.81
N PHE A 102 2.10 2.93 6.63
CA PHE A 102 3.26 3.05 7.52
C PHE A 102 3.96 4.41 7.41
N ASP A 103 4.11 4.97 6.21
CA ASP A 103 4.60 6.33 6.00
C ASP A 103 3.75 7.36 6.76
N ALA A 104 2.42 7.26 6.63
CA ALA A 104 1.49 8.14 7.33
C ALA A 104 1.55 7.97 8.86
N PHE A 105 1.73 6.74 9.35
CA PHE A 105 1.95 6.51 10.78
C PHE A 105 3.20 7.23 11.28
N LEU A 106 4.33 7.12 10.56
CA LEU A 106 5.58 7.78 10.94
C LEU A 106 5.44 9.32 10.96
N GLU A 107 4.63 9.90 10.07
CA GLU A 107 4.34 11.33 10.07
C GLU A 107 3.50 11.73 11.27
N ASP A 108 2.37 11.05 11.48
CA ASP A 108 1.44 11.34 12.58
C ASP A 108 2.11 11.15 13.94
N SER A 109 2.91 10.09 14.13
CA SER A 109 3.55 9.87 15.43
C SER A 109 4.65 10.89 15.72
N MET A 110 5.34 11.40 14.70
CA MET A 110 6.26 12.53 14.84
C MET A 110 5.52 13.82 15.18
N GLU A 111 4.41 14.09 14.49
CA GLU A 111 3.55 15.26 14.75
C GLU A 111 3.04 15.26 16.19
N VAL A 112 2.46 14.14 16.63
CA VAL A 112 1.94 14.00 17.99
C VAL A 112 3.04 14.21 19.02
N ALA A 113 4.25 13.67 18.77
CA ALA A 113 5.38 13.86 19.66
C ALA A 113 5.84 15.32 19.76
N LEU A 114 6.02 15.98 18.61
CA LEU A 114 6.44 17.38 18.56
C LEU A 114 5.42 18.33 19.21
N ARG A 115 4.13 18.12 18.93
CA ARG A 115 3.06 18.94 19.52
C ARG A 115 2.97 18.76 21.03
N HIS A 116 3.22 17.55 21.53
CA HIS A 116 3.24 17.29 22.96
C HIS A 116 4.40 18.02 23.66
N SER A 117 5.57 18.08 23.02
CA SER A 117 6.76 18.76 23.56
C SER A 117 6.76 20.28 23.39
N SER A 118 5.92 20.85 22.51
CA SER A 118 5.92 22.28 22.17
C SER A 118 4.52 22.89 22.17
N PRO A 119 3.96 23.25 23.35
CA PRO A 119 2.56 23.64 23.48
C PRO A 119 2.22 25.08 23.04
N THR A 120 3.21 25.93 22.72
CA THR A 120 2.97 27.35 22.40
C THR A 120 2.78 27.61 20.91
N GLU A 121 1.89 28.55 20.58
CA GLU A 121 1.46 28.87 19.20
C GLU A 121 2.62 29.24 18.24
N PRO A 122 3.65 30.02 18.64
CA PRO A 122 4.80 30.29 17.78
C PRO A 122 5.56 29.01 17.39
N LEU A 123 5.62 28.02 18.28
CA LEU A 123 6.29 26.75 18.03
C LEU A 123 5.47 25.84 17.10
N LEU A 124 4.14 25.97 17.06
CA LEU A 124 3.29 25.20 16.14
C LEU A 124 3.60 25.49 14.66
N SER A 125 3.98 26.73 14.33
CA SER A 125 4.41 27.09 12.97
C SER A 125 5.72 26.39 12.57
N LEU A 126 6.66 26.25 13.51
CA LEU A 126 7.91 25.52 13.32
C LEU A 126 7.66 24.02 13.18
N VAL A 127 6.79 23.44 14.01
CA VAL A 127 6.36 22.04 13.91
C VAL A 127 5.75 21.78 12.53
N THR A 128 4.87 22.66 12.06
CA THR A 128 4.23 22.52 10.74
C THR A 128 5.25 22.56 9.61
N ASN A 129 6.22 23.48 9.67
CA ASN A 129 7.28 23.57 8.67
C ASN A 129 8.20 22.35 8.70
N TYR A 130 8.55 21.87 9.90
CA TYR A 130 9.32 20.65 10.06
C TYR A 130 8.61 19.44 9.45
N LEU A 131 7.32 19.26 9.73
CA LEU A 131 6.52 18.14 9.21
C LEU A 131 6.40 18.17 7.68
N LYS A 132 6.28 19.36 7.07
CA LYS A 132 6.30 19.53 5.60
C LYS A 132 7.62 19.08 4.95
N VAL A 133 8.74 19.24 5.65
CA VAL A 133 10.05 18.75 5.19
C VAL A 133 10.16 17.26 5.46
N PHE A 134 9.74 16.81 6.64
CA PHE A 134 9.77 15.42 7.09
C PHE A 134 9.03 14.48 6.13
N SER A 135 7.80 14.84 5.68
CA SER A 135 7.01 14.00 4.77
C SER A 135 7.65 13.80 3.39
N LYS A 136 8.52 14.72 2.97
CA LYS A 136 9.24 14.64 1.69
C LYS A 136 10.54 13.86 1.78
N LYS A 137 11.02 13.53 2.98
CA LYS A 137 12.27 12.79 3.18
C LYS A 137 12.10 11.33 2.79
N ASP A 138 13.21 10.71 2.39
CA ASP A 138 13.27 9.26 2.26
C ASP A 138 13.18 8.56 3.63
N LEU A 139 12.93 7.25 3.61
CA LEU A 139 12.78 6.45 4.83
C LEU A 139 14.01 6.56 5.75
N LYS A 140 15.23 6.53 5.20
CA LYS A 140 16.46 6.58 5.99
C LYS A 140 16.55 7.88 6.77
N SER A 141 16.29 8.99 6.09
CA SER A 141 16.34 10.34 6.65
C SER A 141 15.22 10.55 7.68
N ARG A 142 14.02 9.98 7.47
CA ARG A 142 12.95 9.98 8.46
C ARG A 142 13.33 9.19 9.72
N LEU A 143 13.94 8.01 9.58
CA LEU A 143 14.41 7.26 10.75
C LEU A 143 15.51 7.99 11.54
N GLN A 144 16.38 8.75 10.86
CA GLN A 144 17.37 9.61 11.51
C GLN A 144 16.72 10.78 12.28
N ASP A 145 15.65 11.35 11.73
CA ASP A 145 14.88 12.38 12.41
C ASP A 145 14.27 11.87 13.73
N TYR A 146 13.80 10.63 13.77
CA TYR A 146 13.34 10.01 15.02
C TYR A 146 14.43 9.86 16.08
N GLU A 147 15.64 9.53 15.66
CA GLU A 147 16.80 9.49 16.56
C GLU A 147 17.16 10.87 17.07
N HIS A 148 17.21 11.87 16.19
CA HIS A 148 17.61 13.23 16.55
C HIS A 148 16.56 13.96 17.40
N VAL A 149 15.27 13.81 17.07
CA VAL A 149 14.17 14.56 17.68
C VAL A 149 13.59 13.85 18.89
N LEU A 150 13.40 12.52 18.80
CA LEU A 150 12.75 11.74 19.86
C LEU A 150 13.73 10.88 20.66
N GLY A 151 15.02 10.90 20.29
CA GLY A 151 16.03 10.06 20.91
C GLY A 151 15.81 8.56 20.66
N ILE A 152 15.00 8.18 19.67
CA ILE A 152 14.70 6.77 19.35
C ILE A 152 15.69 6.29 18.29
N SER A 153 16.70 5.54 18.73
CA SER A 153 17.72 5.00 17.82
C SER A 153 17.13 4.00 16.85
N GLN A 154 17.76 3.82 15.69
CA GLN A 154 17.33 2.82 14.71
C GLN A 154 17.27 1.39 15.28
N LYS A 155 18.16 1.05 16.22
CA LYS A 155 18.12 -0.25 16.90
C LYS A 155 16.82 -0.43 17.69
N GLU A 156 16.31 0.64 18.29
CA GLU A 156 15.04 0.60 19.03
C GLU A 156 13.83 0.42 18.12
N PHE A 157 13.87 0.79 16.83
CA PHE A 157 12.78 0.53 15.89
C PHE A 157 12.55 -0.96 15.65
N PHE A 158 13.64 -1.72 15.59
CA PHE A 158 13.66 -3.15 15.30
C PHE A 158 13.88 -3.99 16.56
N ASP A 159 13.60 -3.42 17.73
CA ASP A 159 13.64 -4.10 19.02
C ASP A 159 12.31 -4.83 19.28
N PHE A 160 12.29 -6.12 18.99
CA PHE A 160 11.10 -6.96 19.18
C PHE A 160 10.98 -7.55 20.59
N SER A 161 11.76 -7.08 21.58
CA SER A 161 11.76 -7.62 22.95
C SER A 161 10.41 -7.54 23.66
N LEU A 162 9.50 -6.71 23.16
CA LEU A 162 8.13 -6.54 23.68
C LEU A 162 7.19 -7.69 23.32
N PHE A 163 7.59 -8.57 22.39
CA PHE A 163 6.76 -9.66 21.88
C PHE A 163 7.21 -11.02 22.41
N THR A 164 6.43 -12.06 22.13
CA THR A 164 6.77 -13.45 22.50
C THR A 164 8.10 -13.89 21.89
N GLN A 165 8.74 -14.89 22.49
CA GLN A 165 10.01 -15.44 21.99
C GLN A 165 9.92 -15.88 20.52
N ASP A 166 8.80 -16.49 20.12
CA ASP A 166 8.56 -16.88 18.72
C ASP A 166 8.64 -15.70 17.74
N ILE A 167 8.09 -14.54 18.12
CA ILE A 167 8.14 -13.32 17.29
C ILE A 167 9.55 -12.73 17.28
N GLN A 168 10.23 -12.75 18.43
CA GLN A 168 11.63 -12.31 18.53
C GLN A 168 12.52 -13.16 17.63
N ASP A 169 12.36 -14.48 17.64
CA ASP A 169 13.14 -15.40 16.81
C ASP A 169 12.80 -15.23 15.32
N LYS A 170 11.51 -15.10 14.99
CA LYS A 170 11.05 -14.85 13.62
C LYS A 170 11.66 -13.59 13.00
N TYR A 171 11.83 -12.53 13.78
CA TYR A 171 12.29 -11.22 13.31
C TYR A 171 13.68 -10.81 13.82
N LYS A 172 14.44 -11.73 14.42
CA LYS A 172 15.78 -11.47 14.98
C LYS A 172 16.75 -10.82 13.98
N VAL A 173 16.62 -11.18 12.71
CA VAL A 173 17.47 -10.68 11.61
C VAL A 173 16.83 -9.51 10.85
N PHE A 174 15.67 -9.04 11.28
CA PHE A 174 14.99 -7.91 10.64
C PHE A 174 15.62 -6.59 11.11
N ASN A 175 15.95 -5.73 10.15
CA ASN A 175 16.69 -4.49 10.38
C ASN A 175 16.30 -3.44 9.33
N GLN A 176 16.97 -2.29 9.36
CA GLN A 176 16.72 -1.21 8.42
C GLN A 176 16.90 -1.62 6.96
N GLU A 177 17.91 -2.43 6.63
CA GLU A 177 18.16 -2.84 5.25
C GLU A 177 17.00 -3.71 4.71
N LYS A 178 16.46 -4.63 5.52
CA LYS A 178 15.26 -5.38 5.13
C LYS A 178 14.04 -4.48 4.91
N LEU A 179 13.87 -3.46 5.74
CA LEU A 179 12.79 -2.47 5.53
C LEU A 179 13.02 -1.66 4.23
N ARG A 180 14.28 -1.33 3.90
CA ARG A 180 14.62 -0.67 2.63
C ARG A 180 14.34 -1.56 1.42
N GLU A 181 14.59 -2.86 1.51
CA GLU A 181 14.23 -3.83 0.46
C GLU A 181 12.72 -3.85 0.20
N ILE A 182 11.89 -3.79 1.24
CA ILE A 182 10.43 -3.67 1.11
C ILE A 182 10.06 -2.38 0.36
N TYR A 183 10.69 -1.25 0.70
CA TYR A 183 10.44 0.03 0.02
C TYR A 183 10.97 0.05 -1.42
N ALA A 184 12.05 -0.66 -1.73
CA ALA A 184 12.51 -0.83 -3.10
C ALA A 184 11.50 -1.64 -3.92
N LYS A 185 10.95 -2.72 -3.34
CA LYS A 185 9.85 -3.49 -3.95
C LYS A 185 8.60 -2.63 -4.13
N ARG A 186 8.27 -1.74 -3.20
CA ARG A 186 7.16 -0.77 -3.34
C ARG A 186 7.29 0.09 -4.60
N ILE A 187 8.49 0.62 -4.86
CA ILE A 187 8.76 1.44 -6.04
C ILE A 187 8.59 0.59 -7.31
N ALA A 188 9.15 -0.61 -7.34
CA ALA A 188 8.99 -1.52 -8.47
C ALA A 188 7.52 -1.90 -8.71
N ALA A 189 6.76 -2.16 -7.64
CA ALA A 189 5.34 -2.50 -7.69
C ALA A 189 4.48 -1.37 -8.26
N ALA A 190 4.82 -0.11 -8.01
CA ALA A 190 4.10 1.04 -8.56
C ALA A 190 4.30 1.23 -10.07
N HIS A 191 5.32 0.60 -10.66
CA HIS A 191 5.71 0.76 -12.07
C HIS A 191 5.68 -0.54 -12.86
N SER A 192 5.17 -1.64 -12.30
CA SER A 192 5.22 -2.97 -12.91
C SER A 192 3.86 -3.69 -12.85
N ASP A 193 3.49 -4.30 -13.97
CA ASP A 193 2.37 -5.24 -14.07
C ASP A 193 2.75 -6.68 -13.70
N GLN A 194 4.03 -6.94 -13.41
CA GLN A 194 4.52 -8.25 -12.99
C GLN A 194 4.37 -8.43 -11.47
N VAL A 195 4.31 -9.68 -11.01
CA VAL A 195 4.33 -9.99 -9.57
C VAL A 195 5.67 -9.54 -8.98
N VAL A 196 5.65 -8.50 -8.12
CA VAL A 196 6.84 -8.01 -7.42
C VAL A 196 6.97 -8.62 -6.02
N ILE A 197 5.84 -9.02 -5.43
CA ILE A 197 5.75 -9.57 -4.08
C ILE A 197 4.84 -10.80 -4.07
N SER A 198 5.27 -11.87 -3.39
CA SER A 198 4.42 -13.05 -3.19
C SER A 198 3.41 -12.83 -2.06
N LYS A 199 2.43 -13.73 -1.94
CA LYS A 199 1.47 -13.71 -0.83
C LYS A 199 2.17 -13.87 0.52
N GLU A 200 3.09 -14.81 0.65
CA GLU A 200 3.83 -15.09 1.88
C GLU A 200 4.69 -13.89 2.29
N GLU A 201 5.32 -13.25 1.30
CA GLU A 201 6.07 -12.02 1.53
C GLU A 201 5.13 -10.89 1.98
N LEU A 202 3.95 -10.73 1.38
CA LEU A 202 2.98 -9.71 1.78
C LEU A 202 2.46 -9.93 3.21
N VAL A 203 2.22 -11.19 3.62
CA VAL A 203 1.88 -11.55 5.01
C VAL A 203 2.99 -11.13 5.95
N MET A 204 4.25 -11.41 5.60
CA MET A 204 5.40 -11.03 6.39
C MET A 204 5.53 -9.50 6.51
N VAL A 205 5.36 -8.77 5.41
CA VAL A 205 5.37 -7.30 5.39
C VAL A 205 4.27 -6.75 6.30
N SER A 206 3.04 -7.27 6.17
CA SER A 206 1.92 -6.87 7.00
C SER A 206 2.21 -7.07 8.50
N ASP A 207 2.70 -8.25 8.88
CA ASP A 207 2.99 -8.58 10.28
C ASP A 207 4.15 -7.71 10.83
N VAL A 208 5.26 -7.60 10.11
CA VAL A 208 6.43 -6.85 10.61
C VAL A 208 6.14 -5.35 10.74
N LEU A 209 5.41 -4.74 9.79
CA LEU A 209 5.03 -3.33 9.89
C LEU A 209 4.14 -3.07 11.12
N GLN A 210 3.18 -3.95 11.41
CA GLN A 210 2.37 -3.85 12.63
C GLN A 210 3.23 -3.93 13.89
N LYS A 211 4.19 -4.86 13.95
CA LYS A 211 5.10 -4.98 15.11
C LYS A 211 5.99 -3.76 15.29
N ILE A 212 6.49 -3.18 14.19
CA ILE A 212 7.26 -1.93 14.24
C ILE A 212 6.39 -0.77 14.74
N MET A 213 5.14 -0.64 14.26
CA MET A 213 4.21 0.40 14.73
C MET A 213 3.94 0.29 16.24
N ILE A 214 3.65 -0.92 16.73
CA ILE A 214 3.41 -1.19 18.15
C ILE A 214 4.63 -0.80 18.99
N ASN A 215 5.81 -1.30 18.58
CA ASN A 215 7.05 -1.03 19.29
C ASN A 215 7.35 0.49 19.31
N LEU A 216 7.23 1.16 18.16
CA LEU A 216 7.47 2.59 18.07
C LEU A 216 6.51 3.40 18.95
N SER A 217 5.20 3.10 18.92
CA SER A 217 4.22 3.73 19.80
C SER A 217 4.58 3.57 21.27
N GLN A 218 5.00 2.38 21.69
CA GLN A 218 5.41 2.16 23.08
C GLN A 218 6.67 2.96 23.45
N LYS A 219 7.67 3.03 22.56
CA LYS A 219 8.89 3.82 22.80
C LYS A 219 8.58 5.31 22.87
N ILE A 220 7.76 5.85 21.96
CA ILE A 220 7.31 7.25 22.00
C ILE A 220 6.51 7.51 23.28
N GLY A 221 5.56 6.65 23.62
CA GLY A 221 4.75 6.82 24.84
C GLY A 221 5.59 6.79 26.11
N ASN A 222 6.66 5.99 26.14
CA ASN A 222 7.59 5.93 27.29
C ASN A 222 8.54 7.13 27.36
N LYS A 223 9.09 7.60 26.23
CA LYS A 223 10.05 8.71 26.20
C LYS A 223 9.38 10.08 26.31
N SER A 224 8.21 10.24 25.69
CA SER A 224 7.52 11.53 25.58
C SER A 224 6.32 11.65 26.51
N GLY A 225 5.96 10.62 27.28
CA GLY A 225 4.80 10.64 28.17
C GLY A 225 3.45 10.65 27.46
N ILE A 226 3.43 10.31 26.17
CA ILE A 226 2.24 10.43 25.32
C ILE A 226 1.35 9.19 25.52
N PRO A 227 0.03 9.36 25.74
CA PRO A 227 -0.91 8.25 25.75
C PRO A 227 -0.96 7.52 24.40
N THR A 228 -1.00 6.20 24.46
CA THR A 228 -1.09 5.28 23.32
C THR A 228 -2.39 4.47 23.45
N GLN A 229 -3.11 4.23 22.36
CA GLN A 229 -4.32 3.39 22.37
C GLN A 229 -4.07 2.01 23.00
N LEU A 230 -2.89 1.42 22.80
CA LEU A 230 -2.54 0.13 23.41
C LEU A 230 -2.51 0.16 24.95
N LYS A 231 -2.08 1.27 25.55
CA LYS A 231 -2.04 1.43 27.01
C LYS A 231 -3.44 1.60 27.58
N GLU A 232 -4.32 2.31 26.88
CA GLU A 232 -5.72 2.50 27.30
C GLU A 232 -6.51 1.19 27.28
N LEU A 233 -6.21 0.27 26.35
CA LEU A 233 -6.85 -1.05 26.33
C LEU A 233 -6.37 -1.98 27.46
N ALA A 234 -5.21 -1.69 28.06
CA ALA A 234 -4.61 -2.50 29.11
C ALA A 234 -4.95 -2.00 30.53
N SER A 235 -5.55 -0.81 30.65
CA SER A 235 -5.99 -0.18 31.90
C SER A 235 -7.47 -0.43 32.16
#